data_AF-A0A1G2BSI5-F1
#
_entry.id   AF-A0A1G2BSI5-F1
#
_cell.length_a   1.000
_cell.length_b   1.000
_cell.length_c   1.000
_cell.angle_alpha   90.00
_cell.angle_beta   90.00
_cell.angle_gamma   90.00
#
_symmetry.space_group_name_H-M   'P 1'
#
loop_
_entity.id
_entity.type
_entity.pdbx_description
1 polymer ?
#
loop_
_entity_poly.entity_id
_entity_poly.type
_entity_poly.pdbx_seq_one_letter_code
_entity_poly.pdbx_strand_id
1 'polypeptide(L)'
;MYKKINKEFDYPFNVKKDGIYTILIEASCKSGRILGLFGGEDLRVEIDGMKLREVPAKNKPQYNNIPPSWNGTQLKGFSKTVVVILRLAKGEHALRFIPKRGATIVKEPEISIFDASKPLLANIQAPEGNRRPWITAALVDMPLKTVDVAVKCEKREPDSDDVKLIIDGKIEKNEQKGWWGKNWYWQGSELQGNTKEARFYSDAPKGIHYIELWADRMPVLESLSVNIGDTAKEDDTEDIRIKEYTYRGVSGKENYNRYDTEILAAVDEWNREFMNDAYPPSEPLDPNLVKAMIFVESRIGYERGGEVDVMQVGNPGDDALRTLNHELEESWFQNGKRVNLDYKGAANADTPAESIKWGVRWLYHKAQKREGDGSWEWMAWQGAMERYGPQKVEHNKAIWSIYENGVDTRNNKSIRLWSVLLFALVAFGIPWLVSWNQGQVYFNYFDRGEQYYWLGRTQLSIGVFDGIRTKRAVIGPIDDRPKSHAIGLLKDSILVDYYDFDNDGKDDVLVSARHFTDNEVMHFFRIGKRALEPIRFIGHSNPFTGDNSLYADNIRFGRRDALGRYMFIEENTVRYSNASDQVWRTYYRFNENNDIVIDRKEQEDIVATSAL
;
A
#
# COMPACT_ATOMS: atom_id res chain seq x y z
N MET A 1 41.30 -34.38 20.00
CA MET A 1 42.03 -33.12 19.69
C MET A 1 42.81 -33.37 18.41
N TYR A 2 42.52 -32.62 17.35
CA TYR A 2 43.14 -32.77 16.03
C TYR A 2 44.37 -31.87 15.87
N LYS A 3 44.21 -30.55 16.10
CA LYS A 3 45.30 -29.58 15.89
C LYS A 3 45.19 -28.35 16.78
N LYS A 4 46.32 -27.88 17.31
CA LYS A 4 46.42 -26.56 17.95
C LYS A 4 47.08 -25.57 16.99
N ILE A 5 46.49 -24.40 16.84
CA ILE A 5 46.98 -23.36 15.91
C ILE A 5 47.15 -22.03 16.64
N ASN A 6 48.18 -21.28 16.28
CA ASN A 6 48.43 -19.90 16.74
C ASN A 6 48.76 -18.94 15.59
N LYS A 7 48.70 -19.45 14.36
CA LYS A 7 48.85 -18.77 13.08
C LYS A 7 47.82 -19.36 12.12
N GLU A 8 47.62 -18.71 10.99
CA GLU A 8 46.72 -19.20 9.95
C GLU A 8 47.07 -20.63 9.53
N PHE A 9 46.04 -21.41 9.25
CA PHE A 9 46.17 -22.80 8.82
C PHE A 9 45.15 -23.08 7.72
N ASP A 10 45.63 -23.44 6.54
CA ASP A 10 44.79 -23.87 5.42
C ASP A 10 44.61 -25.39 5.47
N TYR A 11 43.36 -25.83 5.41
CA TYR A 11 42.97 -27.23 5.25
C TYR A 11 42.43 -27.42 3.83
N PRO A 12 43.25 -27.95 2.89
CA PRO A 12 42.80 -28.21 1.54
C PRO A 12 41.87 -29.43 1.53
N PHE A 13 40.81 -29.37 0.72
CA PHE A 13 39.93 -30.50 0.47
C PHE A 13 39.46 -30.48 -0.99
N ASN A 14 38.99 -31.62 -1.48
CA ASN A 14 38.55 -31.77 -2.86
C ASN A 14 37.13 -32.36 -2.88
N VAL A 15 36.24 -31.77 -3.68
CA VAL A 15 34.87 -32.27 -3.85
C VAL A 15 34.68 -32.86 -5.24
N LYS A 16 34.06 -34.04 -5.31
CA LYS A 16 34.04 -34.87 -6.53
C LYS A 16 33.04 -34.39 -7.59
N LYS A 17 32.04 -33.61 -7.17
CA LYS A 17 30.96 -33.10 -8.02
C LYS A 17 30.43 -31.79 -7.48
N ASP A 18 29.84 -30.99 -8.35
CA ASP A 18 29.06 -29.82 -7.98
C ASP A 18 27.90 -30.24 -7.06
N GLY A 19 27.59 -29.42 -6.06
CA GLY A 19 26.45 -29.68 -5.19
C GLY A 19 26.44 -28.85 -3.92
N ILE A 20 25.45 -29.12 -3.07
CA ILE A 20 25.36 -28.54 -1.73
C ILE A 20 26.11 -29.47 -0.77
N TYR A 21 27.00 -28.90 0.01
CA TYR A 21 27.85 -29.60 0.95
C TYR A 21 27.63 -29.08 2.37
N THR A 22 27.91 -29.95 3.34
CA THR A 22 28.05 -29.61 4.74
C THR A 22 29.54 -29.69 5.11
N ILE A 23 30.02 -28.67 5.82
CA ILE A 23 31.37 -28.64 6.42
C ILE A 23 31.20 -28.53 7.93
N LEU A 24 31.50 -29.61 8.65
CA LEU A 24 31.42 -29.68 10.11
C LEU A 24 32.78 -29.37 10.73
N ILE A 25 32.80 -28.44 11.68
CA ILE A 25 34.01 -27.99 12.36
C ILE A 25 33.74 -27.96 13.86
N GLU A 26 34.53 -28.70 14.64
CA GLU A 26 34.52 -28.62 16.09
C GLU A 26 35.83 -28.01 16.58
N ALA A 27 35.76 -26.87 17.27
CA ALA A 27 36.92 -26.18 17.83
C ALA A 27 36.63 -25.59 19.21
N SER A 28 37.67 -25.22 19.94
CA SER A 28 37.61 -24.54 21.23
C SER A 28 38.63 -23.41 21.32
N CYS A 29 38.27 -22.36 22.06
CA CYS A 29 39.09 -21.19 22.31
C CYS A 29 39.02 -20.82 23.80
N LYS A 30 40.18 -20.51 24.40
CA LYS A 30 40.29 -20.11 25.81
C LYS A 30 39.93 -18.65 26.03
N SER A 31 39.32 -18.36 27.16
CA SER A 31 39.13 -16.97 27.62
C SER A 31 40.46 -16.29 27.91
N GLY A 32 40.51 -14.97 27.77
CA GLY A 32 41.68 -14.18 28.12
C GLY A 32 42.01 -14.24 29.62
N ARG A 33 43.26 -13.94 29.99
CA ARG A 33 43.64 -13.78 31.40
C ARG A 33 42.94 -12.54 32.01
N ILE A 34 42.56 -12.63 33.28
CA ILE A 34 41.92 -11.56 34.09
C ILE A 34 40.61 -11.04 33.49
N LEU A 35 39.49 -11.72 33.77
CA LEU A 35 38.11 -11.30 33.43
C LEU A 35 37.89 -10.85 31.96
N GLY A 36 38.71 -11.34 31.02
CA GLY A 36 38.63 -10.96 29.60
C GLY A 36 39.30 -9.63 29.21
N LEU A 37 39.93 -8.90 30.15
CA LEU A 37 40.53 -7.58 29.92
C LEU A 37 41.61 -7.57 28.84
N PHE A 38 42.35 -8.67 28.70
CA PHE A 38 43.39 -8.75 27.68
C PHE A 38 42.88 -9.30 26.36
N GLY A 39 41.62 -9.74 26.22
CA GLY A 39 41.11 -10.44 25.04
C GLY A 39 41.44 -11.94 25.04
N GLY A 40 40.51 -12.77 24.57
CA GLY A 40 40.66 -14.23 24.51
C GLY A 40 41.42 -14.72 23.29
N GLU A 41 41.58 -16.05 23.23
CA GLU A 41 41.74 -16.77 21.97
C GLU A 41 40.44 -16.63 21.17
N ASP A 42 40.50 -16.36 19.87
CA ASP A 42 39.32 -16.42 19.01
C ASP A 42 39.67 -17.19 17.72
N LEU A 43 38.68 -17.75 17.03
CA LEU A 43 38.85 -18.37 15.72
C LEU A 43 37.74 -17.94 14.78
N ARG A 44 38.11 -17.56 13.56
CA ARG A 44 37.22 -17.51 12.41
C ARG A 44 37.69 -18.48 11.34
N VAL A 45 36.79 -18.85 10.45
CA VAL A 45 37.10 -19.67 9.26
C VAL A 45 36.61 -18.95 8.02
N GLU A 46 37.36 -19.10 6.94
CA GLU A 46 37.00 -18.65 5.59
C GLU A 46 36.99 -19.88 4.68
N ILE A 47 36.05 -19.96 3.74
CA ILE A 47 35.98 -21.04 2.74
C ILE A 47 36.23 -20.39 1.38
N ASP A 48 37.30 -20.78 0.70
CA ASP A 48 37.75 -20.16 -0.56
C ASP A 48 37.86 -18.63 -0.49
N GLY A 49 38.25 -18.10 0.67
CA GLY A 49 38.35 -16.66 0.93
C GLY A 49 37.02 -15.97 1.27
N MET A 50 35.89 -16.68 1.20
CA MET A 50 34.59 -16.16 1.61
C MET A 50 34.58 -15.87 3.11
N LYS A 51 34.22 -14.63 3.47
CA LYS A 51 34.11 -14.17 4.86
C LYS A 51 32.65 -14.17 5.30
N LEU A 52 32.32 -15.00 6.27
CA LEU A 52 31.03 -14.93 6.95
C LEU A 52 30.94 -13.64 7.78
N ARG A 53 29.76 -13.02 7.84
CA ARG A 53 29.50 -11.72 8.52
C ARG A 53 28.32 -11.81 9.48
N GLU A 54 28.16 -10.85 10.39
CA GLU A 54 26.97 -10.80 11.26
C GLU A 54 25.67 -10.59 10.45
N VAL A 55 24.54 -11.10 10.96
CA VAL A 55 23.21 -10.93 10.35
C VAL A 55 22.26 -10.38 11.43
N PRO A 56 21.59 -9.23 11.19
CA PRO A 56 21.81 -8.29 10.09
C PRO A 56 23.18 -7.58 10.19
N ALA A 57 23.78 -7.23 9.06
CA ALA A 57 25.06 -6.52 9.02
C ALA A 57 24.91 -5.11 9.58
N LYS A 58 25.77 -4.71 10.53
CA LYS A 58 25.89 -3.30 10.94
C LYS A 58 26.81 -2.56 9.98
N ASN A 59 26.81 -1.22 10.06
CA ASN A 59 27.69 -0.33 9.27
C ASN A 59 29.20 -0.67 9.34
N LYS A 60 29.63 -1.52 10.29
CA LYS A 60 30.99 -2.04 10.42
C LYS A 60 30.94 -3.57 10.57
N PRO A 61 31.15 -4.35 9.50
CA PRO A 61 31.02 -5.80 9.56
C PRO A 61 32.02 -6.41 10.56
N GLN A 62 31.52 -7.24 11.46
CA GLN A 62 32.35 -8.03 12.38
C GLN A 62 32.66 -9.40 11.75
N TYR A 63 33.87 -9.91 11.98
CA TYR A 63 34.33 -11.20 11.42
C TYR A 63 34.77 -12.21 12.49
N ASN A 64 35.11 -11.74 13.70
CA ASN A 64 35.62 -12.58 14.80
C ASN A 64 34.61 -12.75 15.95
N ASN A 65 33.45 -12.10 15.85
CA ASN A 65 32.40 -12.12 16.84
C ASN A 65 31.04 -12.28 16.14
N ILE A 66 30.99 -13.32 15.30
CA ILE A 66 29.83 -13.70 14.51
C ILE A 66 29.38 -15.10 14.91
N PRO A 67 28.13 -15.50 14.63
CA PRO A 67 27.64 -16.82 14.99
C PRO A 67 28.56 -17.98 14.56
N PRO A 68 29.13 -18.06 13.35
CA PRO A 68 30.02 -19.17 12.98
C PRO A 68 31.48 -19.03 13.49
N SER A 69 31.76 -18.13 14.42
CA SER A 69 33.09 -17.97 15.04
C SER A 69 33.17 -18.62 16.43
N TRP A 70 34.40 -18.88 16.89
CA TRP A 70 34.71 -19.36 18.24
C TRP A 70 35.30 -18.20 19.03
N ASN A 71 34.48 -17.52 19.82
CA ASN A 71 34.93 -16.45 20.69
C ASN A 71 35.34 -17.02 22.05
N GLY A 72 36.61 -16.93 22.41
CA GLY A 72 37.12 -17.55 23.65
C GLY A 72 36.57 -16.93 24.92
N THR A 73 36.12 -15.67 24.87
CA THR A 73 35.43 -15.02 26.00
C THR A 73 34.08 -15.68 26.27
N GLN A 74 33.35 -16.01 25.21
CA GLN A 74 32.06 -16.69 25.31
C GLN A 74 32.22 -18.18 25.62
N LEU A 75 33.18 -18.85 24.97
CA LEU A 75 33.38 -20.29 25.08
C LEU A 75 34.13 -20.71 26.35
N LYS A 76 34.96 -19.86 26.94
CA LYS A 76 35.71 -20.14 28.17
C LYS A 76 36.49 -21.47 28.14
N GLY A 77 37.00 -21.84 26.97
CA GLY A 77 37.75 -23.08 26.74
C GLY A 77 36.92 -24.30 26.34
N PHE A 78 35.59 -24.21 26.34
CA PHE A 78 34.72 -25.29 25.85
C PHE A 78 34.68 -25.34 24.32
N SER A 79 34.35 -26.51 23.77
CA SER A 79 34.16 -26.68 22.34
C SER A 79 32.81 -26.15 21.89
N LYS A 80 32.78 -25.71 20.63
CA LYS A 80 31.59 -25.38 19.87
C LYS A 80 31.68 -26.06 18.52
N THR A 81 30.54 -26.53 18.03
CA THR A 81 30.39 -27.14 16.72
C THR A 81 29.76 -26.12 15.76
N VAL A 82 30.40 -25.89 14.62
CA VAL A 82 29.88 -25.09 13.53
C VAL A 82 29.69 -26.00 12.33
N VAL A 83 28.52 -25.96 11.71
CA VAL A 83 28.24 -26.62 10.44
C VAL A 83 27.90 -25.57 9.39
N VAL A 84 28.64 -25.55 8.29
CA VAL A 84 28.39 -24.64 7.17
C VAL A 84 27.73 -25.42 6.05
N ILE A 85 26.60 -24.92 5.55
CA ILE A 85 25.86 -25.46 4.40
C ILE A 85 26.03 -24.47 3.25
N LEU A 86 26.66 -24.91 2.16
CA LEU A 86 26.97 -24.07 1.01
C LEU A 86 27.08 -24.87 -0.28
N ARG A 87 26.94 -24.20 -1.42
CA ARG A 87 27.19 -24.78 -2.73
C ARG A 87 28.69 -24.74 -3.05
N LEU A 88 29.24 -25.86 -3.49
CA LEU A 88 30.63 -25.97 -3.97
C LEU A 88 30.64 -26.52 -5.39
N ALA A 89 31.51 -25.96 -6.23
CA ALA A 89 31.82 -26.52 -7.55
C ALA A 89 32.73 -27.74 -7.40
N LYS A 90 32.79 -28.62 -8.38
CA LYS A 90 33.77 -29.71 -8.42
C LYS A 90 35.19 -29.15 -8.46
N GLY A 91 36.04 -29.61 -7.56
CA GLY A 91 37.45 -29.26 -7.57
C GLY A 91 38.05 -29.08 -6.18
N GLU A 92 39.21 -28.43 -6.17
CA GLU A 92 39.97 -28.12 -4.97
C GLU A 92 39.39 -26.88 -4.29
N HIS A 93 39.27 -26.97 -2.97
CA HIS A 93 38.79 -25.93 -2.09
C HIS A 93 39.71 -25.83 -0.87
N ALA A 94 39.63 -24.71 -0.16
CA ALA A 94 40.39 -24.51 1.06
C ALA A 94 39.52 -23.97 2.19
N LEU A 95 39.62 -24.61 3.35
CA LEU A 95 39.11 -24.09 4.60
C LEU A 95 40.26 -23.43 5.37
N ARG A 96 40.23 -22.10 5.44
CA ARG A 96 41.27 -21.30 6.10
C ARG A 96 40.88 -20.97 7.53
N PHE A 97 41.63 -21.49 8.48
CA PHE A 97 41.51 -21.20 9.91
C PHE A 97 42.36 -19.99 10.29
N ILE A 98 41.74 -18.96 10.87
CA ILE A 98 42.41 -17.70 11.21
C ILE A 98 42.27 -17.47 12.72
N PRO A 99 43.24 -17.92 13.53
CA PRO A 99 43.20 -17.77 14.97
C PRO A 99 43.69 -16.40 15.41
N LYS A 100 43.01 -15.81 16.39
CA LYS A 100 43.51 -14.68 17.17
C LYS A 100 44.13 -15.24 18.45
N ARG A 101 45.46 -15.18 18.56
CA ARG A 101 46.29 -15.68 19.68
C ARG A 101 46.31 -17.19 19.90
N GLY A 102 45.32 -17.92 19.42
CA GLY A 102 45.29 -19.37 19.49
C GLY A 102 43.90 -19.93 19.20
N ALA A 103 43.85 -21.20 18.83
CA ALA A 103 42.64 -22.01 18.81
C ALA A 103 43.01 -23.50 18.85
N THR A 104 42.07 -24.34 19.27
CA THR A 104 42.20 -25.80 19.21
C THR A 104 41.10 -26.37 18.32
N ILE A 105 41.49 -26.95 17.19
CA ILE A 105 40.61 -27.77 16.35
C ILE A 105 40.49 -29.14 17.04
N VAL A 106 39.29 -29.48 17.49
CA VAL A 106 39.02 -30.64 18.34
C VAL A 106 38.98 -31.92 17.52
N LYS A 107 38.34 -31.88 16.35
CA LYS A 107 38.23 -32.96 15.35
C LYS A 107 38.63 -32.46 13.97
N GLU A 108 39.10 -33.37 13.13
CA GLU A 108 39.33 -33.05 11.72
C GLU A 108 38.02 -32.57 11.07
N PRO A 109 38.03 -31.54 10.20
CA PRO A 109 36.81 -31.10 9.52
C PRO A 109 36.16 -32.21 8.71
N GLU A 110 34.85 -32.37 8.84
CA GLU A 110 34.09 -33.38 8.09
C GLU A 110 33.36 -32.69 6.93
N ILE A 111 33.61 -33.14 5.70
CA ILE A 111 32.99 -32.61 4.47
C ILE A 111 32.11 -33.69 3.88
N SER A 112 30.82 -33.41 3.72
CA SER A 112 29.86 -34.36 3.14
C SER A 112 28.83 -33.65 2.28
N ILE A 113 28.15 -34.40 1.41
CA ILE A 113 27.05 -33.86 0.60
C ILE A 113 25.86 -33.62 1.53
N PHE A 114 25.21 -32.47 1.38
CA PHE A 114 23.98 -32.15 2.11
C PHE A 114 22.85 -33.10 1.69
N ASP A 115 22.23 -33.73 2.67
CA ASP A 115 21.14 -34.68 2.50
C ASP A 115 19.97 -34.27 3.40
N ALA A 116 18.97 -33.62 2.81
CA ALA A 116 17.79 -33.12 3.53
C ALA A 116 16.96 -34.25 4.18
N SER A 117 17.17 -35.52 3.80
CA SER A 117 16.50 -36.66 4.42
C SER A 117 17.10 -37.06 5.77
N LYS A 118 18.25 -36.48 6.15
CA LYS A 118 18.95 -36.78 7.41
C LYS A 118 19.08 -35.52 8.27
N PRO A 119 19.14 -35.68 9.60
CA PRO A 119 19.52 -34.58 10.47
C PRO A 119 20.90 -34.03 10.08
N LEU A 120 21.00 -32.70 10.07
CA LEU A 120 22.25 -31.97 9.90
C LEU A 120 23.25 -32.32 11.00
N LEU A 121 22.76 -32.44 12.24
CA LEU A 121 23.50 -32.88 13.42
C LEU A 121 22.61 -33.79 14.25
N ALA A 122 23.20 -34.79 14.90
CA ALA A 122 22.48 -35.69 15.80
C ALA A 122 23.38 -36.18 16.94
N ASN A 123 22.77 -36.48 18.08
CA ASN A 123 23.41 -37.08 19.25
C ASN A 123 24.65 -36.33 19.76
N ILE A 124 24.59 -35.00 19.81
CA ILE A 124 25.68 -34.17 20.34
C ILE A 124 25.33 -33.79 21.77
N GLN A 125 26.27 -34.01 22.71
CA GLN A 125 26.13 -33.51 24.08
C GLN A 125 26.97 -32.26 24.28
N ALA A 126 26.40 -31.23 24.90
CA ALA A 126 27.16 -30.05 25.29
C ALA A 126 28.15 -30.41 26.42
N PRO A 127 29.39 -29.88 26.38
CA PRO A 127 30.27 -29.95 27.55
C PRO A 127 29.61 -29.35 28.80
N GLU A 128 30.04 -29.71 30.00
CA GLU A 128 29.50 -29.10 31.22
C GLU A 128 29.95 -27.63 31.36
N GLY A 129 29.02 -26.68 31.38
CA GLY A 129 29.33 -25.26 31.61
C GLY A 129 28.16 -24.32 31.36
N ASN A 130 28.31 -23.03 31.65
CA ASN A 130 27.14 -22.14 31.72
C ASN A 130 27.02 -21.12 30.58
N ARG A 131 25.79 -20.96 30.09
CA ARG A 131 25.29 -19.90 29.18
C ARG A 131 26.21 -19.53 28.01
N ARG A 132 26.51 -20.50 27.15
CA ARG A 132 27.49 -20.31 26.07
C ARG A 132 26.99 -20.81 24.73
N PRO A 133 27.53 -20.27 23.62
CA PRO A 133 27.31 -20.86 22.30
C PRO A 133 27.80 -22.31 22.29
N TRP A 134 27.02 -23.20 21.69
CA TRP A 134 27.34 -24.62 21.64
C TRP A 134 27.32 -25.15 20.20
N ILE A 135 26.26 -24.86 19.45
CA ILE A 135 26.11 -25.26 18.06
C ILE A 135 25.73 -24.04 17.22
N THR A 136 26.31 -23.94 16.03
CA THR A 136 25.86 -23.00 15.00
C THR A 136 25.75 -23.70 13.66
N ALA A 137 24.60 -23.57 12.99
CA ALA A 137 24.48 -23.85 11.57
C ALA A 137 24.51 -22.53 10.80
N ALA A 138 25.36 -22.46 9.77
CA ALA A 138 25.46 -21.34 8.85
C ALA A 138 25.03 -21.79 7.46
N LEU A 139 23.93 -21.25 6.97
CA LEU A 139 23.45 -21.47 5.60
C LEU A 139 23.98 -20.31 4.76
N VAL A 140 24.65 -20.61 3.65
CA VAL A 140 25.30 -19.61 2.80
C VAL A 140 24.65 -19.61 1.42
N ASP A 141 24.02 -18.49 1.07
CA ASP A 141 23.30 -18.31 -0.20
C ASP A 141 22.21 -19.39 -0.39
N MET A 142 21.45 -19.64 0.68
CA MET A 142 20.35 -20.62 0.70
C MET A 142 19.16 -20.02 1.44
N PRO A 143 17.91 -20.35 1.06
CA PRO A 143 16.76 -19.99 1.85
C PRO A 143 16.69 -20.85 3.12
N LEU A 144 15.94 -20.37 4.12
CA LEU A 144 15.64 -21.13 5.34
C LEU A 144 14.14 -21.21 5.55
N LYS A 145 13.54 -22.35 5.18
CA LYS A 145 12.10 -22.58 5.34
C LYS A 145 11.74 -22.96 6.75
N THR A 146 12.32 -24.06 7.24
CA THR A 146 12.07 -24.56 8.59
C THR A 146 13.32 -25.06 9.28
N VAL A 147 13.30 -24.98 10.62
CA VAL A 147 14.30 -25.58 11.50
C VAL A 147 13.59 -26.55 12.43
N ASP A 148 14.01 -27.80 12.45
CA ASP A 148 13.51 -28.82 13.37
C ASP A 148 14.60 -29.15 14.39
N VAL A 149 14.30 -28.99 15.67
CA VAL A 149 15.27 -29.23 16.74
C VAL A 149 14.65 -30.14 17.81
N ALA A 150 15.32 -31.23 18.13
CA ALA A 150 14.97 -32.11 19.24
C ALA A 150 16.08 -32.07 20.29
N VAL A 151 15.71 -31.63 21.50
CA VAL A 151 16.64 -31.45 22.61
C VAL A 151 16.15 -32.21 23.83
N LYS A 152 17.08 -32.86 24.52
CA LYS A 152 16.89 -33.49 25.83
C LYS A 152 17.59 -32.66 26.90
N CYS A 153 16.82 -32.27 27.92
CA CYS A 153 17.31 -31.49 29.05
C CYS A 153 16.92 -32.15 30.37
N GLU A 154 17.86 -32.25 31.32
CA GLU A 154 17.65 -32.83 32.63
C GLU A 154 17.55 -31.76 33.72
N LYS A 155 16.64 -31.93 34.69
CA LYS A 155 16.66 -31.15 35.93
C LYS A 155 17.78 -31.68 36.81
N ARG A 156 18.76 -30.84 37.13
CA ARG A 156 19.82 -31.18 38.11
C ARG A 156 19.64 -30.29 39.35
N GLU A 157 20.28 -30.65 40.44
CA GLU A 157 20.36 -29.78 41.61
C GLU A 157 21.78 -29.21 41.70
N PRO A 158 21.96 -27.89 41.88
CA PRO A 158 20.94 -26.84 42.06
C PRO A 158 20.46 -26.15 40.76
N ASP A 159 20.83 -26.64 39.57
CA ASP A 159 20.60 -25.97 38.27
C ASP A 159 20.13 -26.95 37.18
N SER A 160 19.54 -26.51 36.07
CA SER A 160 19.07 -27.41 35.00
C SER A 160 19.86 -27.30 33.69
N ASP A 161 19.80 -28.35 32.89
CA ASP A 161 20.24 -28.27 31.49
C ASP A 161 19.24 -27.43 30.71
N ASP A 162 19.67 -26.35 30.08
CA ASP A 162 18.75 -25.47 29.33
C ASP A 162 19.33 -25.15 27.95
N VAL A 163 18.45 -25.02 26.95
CA VAL A 163 18.84 -24.64 25.58
C VAL A 163 18.04 -23.45 25.09
N LYS A 164 18.77 -22.49 24.53
CA LYS A 164 18.25 -21.29 23.87
C LYS A 164 18.50 -21.40 22.37
N LEU A 165 17.48 -21.12 21.58
CA LEU A 165 17.55 -21.02 20.13
C LEU A 165 17.60 -19.56 19.69
N ILE A 166 18.48 -19.26 18.75
CA ILE A 166 18.58 -17.96 18.08
C ILE A 166 18.59 -18.21 16.57
N ILE A 167 17.69 -17.56 15.83
CA ILE A 167 17.67 -17.60 14.36
C ILE A 167 17.88 -16.17 13.86
N ASP A 168 18.93 -15.93 13.06
CA ASP A 168 19.27 -14.62 12.50
C ASP A 168 19.30 -13.50 13.55
N GLY A 169 19.90 -13.79 14.71
CA GLY A 169 20.02 -12.87 15.84
C GLY A 169 18.74 -12.71 16.68
N LYS A 170 17.61 -13.28 16.26
CA LYS A 170 16.35 -13.27 17.00
C LYS A 170 16.25 -14.50 17.92
N ILE A 171 16.05 -14.26 19.22
CA ILE A 171 15.84 -15.32 20.20
C ILE A 171 14.42 -15.87 20.05
N GLU A 172 14.30 -17.19 19.84
CA GLU A 172 13.03 -17.89 19.85
C GLU A 172 12.60 -18.17 21.30
N LYS A 173 11.47 -17.59 21.70
CA LYS A 173 11.06 -17.54 23.12
C LYS A 173 10.17 -18.72 23.48
N ASN A 174 10.26 -19.15 24.75
CA ASN A 174 9.27 -20.04 25.34
C ASN A 174 8.06 -19.23 25.81
N GLU A 175 6.95 -19.27 25.06
CA GLU A 175 5.74 -18.49 25.35
C GLU A 175 5.03 -18.90 26.66
N GLN A 176 5.28 -20.12 27.15
CA GLN A 176 4.66 -20.64 28.36
C GLN A 176 5.30 -20.09 29.65
N LYS A 177 6.37 -19.31 29.54
CA LYS A 177 7.14 -18.78 30.69
C LYS A 177 6.97 -17.28 30.88
N GLY A 178 7.00 -16.90 32.15
CA GLY A 178 7.15 -15.51 32.56
C GLY A 178 8.53 -14.93 32.21
N TRP A 179 8.83 -13.74 32.72
CA TRP A 179 10.06 -13.02 32.38
C TRP A 179 11.35 -13.83 32.64
N TRP A 180 11.34 -14.64 33.70
CA TRP A 180 12.43 -15.54 34.05
C TRP A 180 12.31 -16.82 33.22
N GLY A 181 13.34 -17.12 32.42
CA GLY A 181 13.40 -18.33 31.59
C GLY A 181 12.86 -18.20 30.17
N LYS A 182 12.15 -17.11 29.81
CA LYS A 182 11.56 -16.95 28.46
C LYS A 182 12.53 -17.10 27.28
N ASN A 183 13.83 -16.85 27.49
CA ASN A 183 14.85 -16.97 26.45
C ASN A 183 15.45 -18.39 26.35
N TRP A 184 15.05 -19.32 27.22
CA TRP A 184 15.45 -20.72 27.21
C TRP A 184 14.24 -21.53 26.75
N TYR A 185 14.30 -21.98 25.49
CA TYR A 185 13.18 -22.66 24.84
C TYR A 185 12.98 -24.07 25.39
N TRP A 186 14.07 -24.81 25.61
CA TRP A 186 14.09 -26.10 26.30
C TRP A 186 14.69 -25.92 27.69
N GLN A 187 14.00 -26.39 28.72
CA GLN A 187 14.43 -26.26 30.10
C GLN A 187 14.39 -27.60 30.80
N GLY A 188 15.46 -27.97 31.49
CA GLY A 188 15.54 -29.25 32.18
C GLY A 188 14.56 -29.34 33.34
N SER A 189 14.24 -28.20 33.97
CA SER A 189 13.20 -28.11 35.00
C SER A 189 11.80 -28.54 34.51
N GLU A 190 11.52 -28.37 33.22
CA GLU A 190 10.26 -28.79 32.58
C GLU A 190 10.35 -30.18 31.97
N LEU A 191 11.44 -30.44 31.25
CA LEU A 191 11.58 -31.67 30.47
C LEU A 191 11.93 -32.87 31.34
N GLN A 192 12.56 -32.67 32.50
CA GLN A 192 12.89 -33.73 33.47
C GLN A 192 13.61 -34.93 32.83
N GLY A 193 14.53 -34.65 31.91
CA GLY A 193 15.29 -35.67 31.18
C GLY A 193 14.59 -36.21 29.94
N ASN A 194 13.40 -35.72 29.57
CA ASN A 194 12.72 -36.08 28.34
C ASN A 194 13.20 -35.23 27.15
N THR A 195 13.00 -35.75 25.94
CA THR A 195 13.24 -35.03 24.69
C THR A 195 11.99 -34.25 24.29
N LYS A 196 12.18 -32.99 23.87
CA LYS A 196 11.14 -32.19 23.23
C LYS A 196 11.62 -31.76 21.86
N GLU A 197 10.80 -32.06 20.86
CA GLU A 197 10.96 -31.59 19.49
C GLU A 197 10.18 -30.28 19.28
N ALA A 198 10.74 -29.37 18.50
CA ALA A 198 10.05 -28.17 18.04
C ALA A 198 10.46 -27.83 16.60
N ARG A 199 9.46 -27.39 15.84
CA ARG A 199 9.60 -26.87 14.47
C ARG A 199 9.44 -25.36 14.47
N PHE A 200 10.37 -24.66 13.83
CA PHE A 200 10.36 -23.21 13.66
C PHE A 200 10.20 -22.90 12.17
N TYR A 201 9.29 -21.99 11.84
CA TYR A 201 9.02 -21.54 10.48
C TYR A 201 9.67 -20.18 10.30
N SER A 202 10.80 -20.15 9.60
CA SER A 202 11.53 -18.91 9.32
C SER A 202 11.05 -18.27 8.03
N ASP A 203 10.75 -19.09 7.02
CA ASP A 203 10.41 -18.70 5.64
C ASP A 203 11.32 -17.57 5.11
N ALA A 204 12.60 -17.65 5.44
CA ALA A 204 13.58 -16.65 5.08
C ALA A 204 14.01 -16.86 3.61
N PRO A 205 14.10 -15.78 2.81
CA PRO A 205 14.53 -15.87 1.42
C PRO A 205 16.00 -16.26 1.33
N LYS A 206 16.47 -16.58 0.13
CA LYS A 206 17.88 -16.92 -0.12
C LYS A 206 18.83 -15.86 0.46
N GLY A 207 19.77 -16.30 1.30
CA GLY A 207 20.72 -15.39 1.93
C GLY A 207 21.72 -16.12 2.81
N ILE A 208 22.31 -15.38 3.77
CA ILE A 208 23.11 -15.98 4.84
C ILE A 208 22.23 -16.07 6.08
N HIS A 209 22.01 -17.29 6.58
CA HIS A 209 21.22 -17.52 7.80
C HIS A 209 22.04 -18.22 8.87
N TYR A 210 21.80 -17.85 10.12
CA TYR A 210 22.42 -18.46 11.28
C TYR A 210 21.38 -19.03 12.23
N ILE A 211 21.60 -20.30 12.59
CA ILE A 211 20.84 -20.98 13.63
C ILE A 211 21.83 -21.28 14.75
N GLU A 212 21.61 -20.70 15.92
CA GLU A 212 22.46 -20.90 17.09
C GLU A 212 21.71 -21.63 18.21
N LEU A 213 22.35 -22.65 18.76
CA LEU A 213 21.96 -23.24 20.03
C LEU A 213 22.98 -22.85 21.09
N TRP A 214 22.48 -22.22 22.15
CA TRP A 214 23.24 -21.90 23.34
C TRP A 214 22.82 -22.85 24.46
N ALA A 215 23.80 -23.35 25.19
CA ALA A 215 23.60 -24.31 26.26
C ALA A 215 23.89 -23.68 27.63
N ASP A 216 23.07 -24.04 28.62
CA ASP A 216 23.39 -24.01 30.05
C ASP A 216 23.56 -25.46 30.53
N ARG A 217 24.61 -25.74 31.30
CA ARG A 217 25.05 -27.07 31.74
C ARG A 217 25.36 -28.00 30.55
N MET A 218 24.79 -29.22 30.50
CA MET A 218 25.17 -30.29 29.57
C MET A 218 24.01 -30.97 28.80
N PRO A 219 23.11 -30.20 28.15
CA PRO A 219 22.00 -30.74 27.36
C PRO A 219 22.48 -31.63 26.21
N VAL A 220 21.57 -32.46 25.69
CA VAL A 220 21.82 -33.33 24.53
C VAL A 220 20.93 -32.88 23.37
N LEU A 221 21.55 -32.68 22.21
CA LEU A 221 20.89 -32.44 20.94
C LEU A 221 20.68 -33.82 20.33
N GLU A 222 19.43 -34.26 20.31
CA GLU A 222 19.04 -35.51 19.67
C GLU A 222 19.11 -35.34 18.15
N SER A 223 18.55 -34.23 17.63
CA SER A 223 18.63 -33.89 16.20
C SER A 223 18.47 -32.39 15.94
N LEU A 224 19.17 -31.90 14.92
CA LEU A 224 18.94 -30.63 14.24
C LEU A 224 18.77 -30.91 12.75
N SER A 225 17.64 -30.55 12.17
CA SER A 225 17.37 -30.63 10.73
C SER A 225 16.98 -29.26 10.21
N VAL A 226 17.32 -28.99 8.95
CA VAL A 226 16.94 -27.75 8.27
C VAL A 226 16.27 -28.08 6.95
N ASN A 227 15.19 -27.38 6.65
CA ASN A 227 14.58 -27.39 5.33
C ASN A 227 15.02 -26.12 4.60
N ILE A 228 15.85 -26.31 3.58
CA ILE A 228 16.33 -25.24 2.68
C ILE A 228 15.47 -25.12 1.42
N GLY A 229 14.25 -25.67 1.47
CA GLY A 229 13.34 -25.66 0.35
C GLY A 229 13.76 -26.56 -0.80
N ASP A 230 12.95 -26.55 -1.85
CA ASP A 230 13.25 -27.30 -3.06
C ASP A 230 14.34 -26.54 -3.83
N THR A 231 15.62 -26.69 -3.51
CA THR A 231 16.71 -25.91 -4.15
C THR A 231 16.84 -26.08 -5.68
N ALA A 232 16.04 -26.97 -6.29
CA ALA A 232 15.88 -27.14 -7.73
C ALA A 232 14.57 -26.54 -8.30
N LYS A 233 13.61 -26.14 -7.45
CA LYS A 233 12.34 -25.50 -7.81
C LYS A 233 12.07 -24.16 -7.09
N GLU A 234 12.83 -23.83 -6.07
CA GLU A 234 12.86 -22.53 -5.38
C GLU A 234 13.79 -21.54 -6.11
N ASP A 235 13.66 -21.50 -7.44
CA ASP A 235 13.73 -20.26 -8.24
C ASP A 235 12.45 -19.39 -8.03
N ASP A 236 11.75 -19.61 -6.90
CA ASP A 236 10.53 -18.92 -6.48
C ASP A 236 10.79 -17.89 -5.33
N THR A 237 12.04 -17.73 -4.86
CA THR A 237 12.53 -16.34 -4.72
C THR A 237 12.79 -15.88 -6.14
N GLU A 238 12.18 -14.79 -6.62
CA GLU A 238 12.47 -14.20 -7.95
C GLU A 238 13.95 -14.42 -8.27
N ASP A 239 14.23 -15.42 -9.11
CA ASP A 239 15.57 -15.82 -9.49
C ASP A 239 16.12 -14.70 -10.36
N ILE A 240 16.69 -13.65 -9.73
CA ILE A 240 16.41 -12.24 -10.09
C ILE A 240 15.88 -12.12 -11.51
N ARG A 241 14.57 -12.41 -11.66
CA ARG A 241 14.09 -12.74 -12.99
C ARG A 241 14.01 -11.43 -13.70
N ILE A 242 14.91 -11.26 -14.65
CA ILE A 242 14.93 -10.06 -15.47
C ILE A 242 13.53 -9.91 -16.07
N LYS A 243 12.84 -8.84 -15.67
CA LYS A 243 11.42 -8.63 -15.91
C LYS A 243 11.22 -8.56 -17.41
N GLU A 244 10.34 -9.41 -17.94
CA GLU A 244 10.04 -9.40 -19.37
C GLU A 244 9.22 -8.16 -19.71
N TYR A 245 9.72 -7.35 -20.64
CA TYR A 245 9.01 -6.18 -21.15
C TYR A 245 8.09 -6.65 -22.27
N THR A 246 6.78 -6.62 -22.03
CA THR A 246 5.74 -7.04 -22.99
C THR A 246 5.41 -5.97 -24.03
N TYR A 247 5.83 -4.72 -23.79
CA TYR A 247 5.66 -3.61 -24.69
C TYR A 247 6.58 -3.75 -25.92
N ARG A 248 6.02 -3.67 -27.14
CA ARG A 248 6.78 -3.84 -28.41
C ARG A 248 7.25 -2.52 -29.05
N GLY A 249 7.30 -1.45 -28.27
CA GLY A 249 7.81 -0.16 -28.73
C GLY A 249 6.89 0.58 -29.71
N VAL A 250 7.41 1.67 -30.28
CA VAL A 250 6.65 2.55 -31.21
C VAL A 250 6.44 1.89 -32.57
N SER A 251 7.41 1.08 -33.02
CA SER A 251 7.33 0.37 -34.30
C SER A 251 6.61 -0.97 -34.24
N GLY A 252 6.29 -1.47 -33.03
CA GLY A 252 5.72 -2.81 -32.80
C GLY A 252 6.70 -3.97 -33.05
N LYS A 253 7.95 -3.68 -33.43
CA LYS A 253 8.99 -4.67 -33.79
C LYS A 253 10.18 -4.68 -32.84
N GLU A 254 10.12 -3.88 -31.78
CA GLU A 254 11.24 -3.76 -30.84
C GLU A 254 11.19 -4.88 -29.81
N ASN A 255 12.34 -5.52 -29.61
CA ASN A 255 12.54 -6.52 -28.58
C ASN A 255 13.35 -5.90 -27.43
N TYR A 256 12.65 -5.45 -26.39
CA TYR A 256 13.29 -4.87 -25.20
C TYR A 256 13.89 -5.91 -24.24
N ASN A 257 13.82 -7.19 -24.59
CA ASN A 257 14.42 -8.30 -23.83
C ASN A 257 15.70 -8.84 -24.51
N ARG A 258 16.16 -8.19 -25.59
CA ARG A 258 17.23 -8.71 -26.46
C ARG A 258 18.62 -8.80 -25.81
N TYR A 259 18.84 -8.14 -24.68
CA TYR A 259 20.12 -8.15 -23.95
C TYR A 259 19.99 -8.70 -22.53
N ASP A 260 18.92 -9.45 -22.25
CA ASP A 260 18.65 -9.96 -20.91
C ASP A 260 19.77 -10.89 -20.41
N THR A 261 20.33 -11.71 -21.31
CA THR A 261 21.45 -12.60 -20.99
C THR A 261 22.73 -11.83 -20.66
N GLU A 262 23.05 -10.79 -21.43
CA GLU A 262 24.23 -9.94 -21.23
C GLU A 262 24.11 -9.12 -19.93
N ILE A 263 22.92 -8.62 -19.62
CA ILE A 263 22.62 -7.91 -18.36
C ILE A 263 22.85 -8.85 -17.17
N LEU A 264 22.27 -10.05 -17.20
CA LEU A 264 22.45 -11.04 -16.13
C LEU A 264 23.91 -11.42 -15.95
N ALA A 265 24.63 -11.70 -17.03
CA ALA A 265 26.04 -12.08 -16.98
C ALA A 265 26.93 -10.97 -16.39
N ALA A 266 26.74 -9.72 -16.83
CA ALA A 266 27.50 -8.58 -16.32
C ALA A 266 27.21 -8.32 -14.84
N VAL A 267 25.95 -8.36 -14.43
CA VAL A 267 25.55 -8.13 -13.04
C VAL A 267 26.04 -9.25 -12.13
N ASP A 268 25.96 -10.51 -12.55
CA ASP A 268 26.51 -11.65 -11.80
C ASP A 268 28.04 -11.59 -11.67
N GLU A 269 28.77 -11.24 -12.73
CA GLU A 269 30.23 -11.06 -12.69
C GLU A 269 30.62 -10.04 -11.60
N TRP A 270 30.04 -8.84 -11.64
CA TRP A 270 30.39 -7.78 -10.70
C TRP A 270 29.82 -7.98 -9.30
N ASN A 271 28.62 -8.57 -9.15
CA ASN A 271 28.11 -8.97 -7.84
C ASN A 271 29.07 -9.95 -7.17
N ARG A 272 29.56 -10.96 -7.87
CA ARG A 272 30.54 -11.91 -7.32
C ARG A 272 31.85 -11.23 -6.94
N GLU A 273 32.32 -10.25 -7.70
CA GLU A 273 33.52 -9.50 -7.33
C GLU A 273 33.30 -8.66 -6.06
N PHE A 274 32.25 -7.83 -6.03
CA PHE A 274 32.05 -6.85 -4.97
C PHE A 274 31.44 -7.40 -3.69
N MET A 275 30.64 -8.46 -3.77
CA MET A 275 30.12 -9.12 -2.58
C MET A 275 31.21 -9.87 -1.81
N ASN A 276 32.34 -10.16 -2.46
CA ASN A 276 33.51 -10.77 -1.85
C ASN A 276 34.54 -9.75 -1.33
N ASP A 277 34.26 -8.44 -1.42
CA ASP A 277 35.15 -7.40 -0.89
C ASP A 277 35.22 -7.43 0.66
N ALA A 278 36.26 -6.86 1.25
CA ALA A 278 36.35 -6.61 2.68
C ALA A 278 35.24 -5.67 3.21
N TYR A 279 34.70 -4.83 2.34
CA TYR A 279 33.56 -3.95 2.62
C TYR A 279 32.59 -4.04 1.43
N PRO A 280 31.71 -5.05 1.37
CA PRO A 280 30.77 -5.20 0.25
C PRO A 280 29.59 -4.23 0.38
N PRO A 281 28.83 -3.97 -0.70
CA PRO A 281 27.55 -3.28 -0.58
C PRO A 281 26.57 -4.07 0.33
N SER A 282 25.58 -3.36 0.88
CA SER A 282 24.58 -3.99 1.77
C SER A 282 23.73 -5.02 1.04
N GLU A 283 23.43 -4.73 -0.23
CA GLU A 283 22.60 -5.53 -1.13
C GLU A 283 23.30 -5.65 -2.50
N PRO A 284 23.20 -6.81 -3.18
CA PRO A 284 23.70 -6.97 -4.54
C PRO A 284 22.95 -6.03 -5.51
N LEU A 285 23.57 -5.73 -6.66
CA LEU A 285 22.91 -4.98 -7.72
C LEU A 285 21.83 -5.85 -8.38
N ASP A 286 20.64 -5.29 -8.54
CA ASP A 286 19.53 -5.92 -9.25
C ASP A 286 19.66 -5.69 -10.79
N PRO A 287 19.74 -6.74 -11.62
CA PRO A 287 19.74 -6.62 -13.09
C PRO A 287 18.51 -5.91 -13.66
N ASN A 288 17.37 -5.87 -12.97
CA ASN A 288 16.20 -5.09 -13.40
C ASN A 288 16.43 -3.58 -13.36
N LEU A 289 17.26 -3.09 -12.44
CA LEU A 289 17.66 -1.68 -12.42
C LEU A 289 18.51 -1.37 -13.65
N VAL A 290 19.47 -2.25 -13.97
CA VAL A 290 20.31 -2.12 -15.16
C VAL A 290 19.48 -2.16 -16.44
N LYS A 291 18.50 -3.06 -16.53
CA LYS A 291 17.56 -3.11 -17.66
C LYS A 291 16.74 -1.82 -17.79
N ALA A 292 16.23 -1.28 -16.67
CA ALA A 292 15.51 -0.02 -16.67
C ALA A 292 16.40 1.16 -17.12
N MET A 293 17.66 1.20 -16.68
CA MET A 293 18.65 2.18 -17.16
C MET A 293 18.82 2.07 -18.67
N ILE A 294 19.17 0.90 -19.20
CA ILE A 294 19.38 0.69 -20.65
C ILE A 294 18.13 1.08 -21.47
N PHE A 295 16.93 0.77 -20.96
CA PHE A 295 15.68 1.16 -21.61
C PHE A 295 15.50 2.67 -21.68
N VAL A 296 15.88 3.41 -20.63
CA VAL A 296 15.78 4.87 -20.64
C VAL A 296 16.90 5.48 -21.48
N GLU A 297 18.12 4.96 -21.38
CA GLU A 297 19.34 5.46 -22.05
C GLU A 297 19.30 5.34 -23.57
N SER A 298 18.95 4.16 -24.07
CA SER A 298 19.12 3.81 -25.49
C SER A 298 17.91 3.11 -26.08
N ARG A 299 16.83 2.97 -25.29
CA ARG A 299 15.67 2.15 -25.64
C ARG A 299 16.10 0.72 -25.97
N ILE A 300 17.06 0.16 -25.23
CA ILE A 300 17.68 -1.16 -25.49
C ILE A 300 18.36 -1.20 -26.88
N GLY A 301 19.09 -0.13 -27.21
CA GLY A 301 19.81 0.05 -28.46
C GLY A 301 18.95 0.27 -29.71
N TYR A 302 17.71 0.73 -29.54
CA TYR A 302 16.85 1.16 -30.64
C TYR A 302 16.86 2.68 -30.87
N GLU A 303 17.44 3.45 -29.95
CA GLU A 303 17.67 4.88 -30.14
C GLU A 303 18.97 5.14 -30.91
N ARG A 304 18.96 6.18 -31.75
CA ARG A 304 20.10 6.53 -32.60
C ARG A 304 21.29 6.93 -31.73
N GLY A 305 22.44 6.27 -31.91
CA GLY A 305 23.63 6.45 -31.08
C GLY A 305 23.71 5.47 -29.89
N GLY A 306 22.67 4.67 -29.66
CA GLY A 306 22.65 3.64 -28.62
C GLY A 306 22.79 2.22 -29.15
N GLU A 307 22.99 2.01 -30.46
CA GLU A 307 22.94 0.68 -31.09
C GLU A 307 24.01 -0.28 -30.55
N VAL A 308 25.15 0.28 -30.14
CA VAL A 308 26.29 -0.44 -29.56
C VAL A 308 26.48 -0.02 -28.10
N ASP A 309 26.53 1.28 -27.82
CA ASP A 309 26.72 1.81 -26.47
C ASP A 309 25.40 1.92 -25.70
N VAL A 310 24.79 0.78 -25.39
CA VAL A 310 23.42 0.72 -24.83
C VAL A 310 23.28 1.31 -23.43
N MET A 311 24.37 1.38 -22.65
CA MET A 311 24.45 2.06 -21.34
C MET A 311 25.08 3.46 -21.41
N GLN A 312 25.43 3.94 -22.61
CA GLN A 312 25.90 5.30 -22.87
C GLN A 312 27.22 5.67 -22.17
N VAL A 313 28.06 4.68 -21.83
CA VAL A 313 29.36 4.90 -21.14
C VAL A 313 30.48 5.36 -22.06
N GLY A 314 30.35 5.14 -23.37
CA GLY A 314 31.28 5.57 -24.41
C GLY A 314 30.86 6.87 -25.10
N ASN A 315 29.81 7.54 -24.62
CA ASN A 315 29.33 8.78 -25.21
C ASN A 315 30.38 9.90 -25.14
N PRO A 316 30.48 10.75 -26.19
CA PRO A 316 31.33 11.93 -26.15
C PRO A 316 30.95 12.85 -24.97
N GLY A 317 31.87 12.99 -24.01
CA GLY A 317 31.68 13.81 -22.81
C GLY A 317 31.27 13.02 -21.55
N ASP A 318 31.07 11.71 -21.65
CA ASP A 318 31.04 10.84 -20.47
C ASP A 318 32.48 10.45 -20.07
N ASP A 319 32.78 10.56 -18.79
CA ASP A 319 34.11 10.26 -18.25
C ASP A 319 34.27 8.78 -17.85
N ALA A 320 33.23 7.95 -17.96
CA ALA A 320 33.22 6.56 -17.51
C ALA A 320 34.40 5.73 -18.05
N LEU A 321 34.50 5.56 -19.37
CA LEU A 321 35.56 4.74 -19.97
C LEU A 321 36.97 5.34 -19.74
N ARG A 322 37.08 6.67 -19.81
CA ARG A 322 38.33 7.39 -19.55
C ARG A 322 38.81 7.15 -18.11
N THR A 323 37.88 7.19 -17.16
CA THR A 323 38.15 6.90 -15.75
C THR A 323 38.51 5.43 -15.55
N LEU A 324 37.76 4.50 -16.14
CA LEU A 324 38.01 3.06 -16.03
C LEU A 324 39.36 2.64 -16.62
N ASN A 325 39.86 3.37 -17.62
CA ASN A 325 41.18 3.16 -18.24
C ASN A 325 42.28 4.09 -17.73
N HIS A 326 42.06 4.74 -16.58
CA HIS A 326 43.07 5.58 -15.92
C HIS A 326 43.54 6.81 -16.71
N GLU A 327 42.76 7.28 -17.69
CA GLU A 327 43.00 8.58 -18.34
C GLU A 327 42.61 9.76 -17.43
N LEU A 328 41.74 9.49 -16.45
CA LEU A 328 41.39 10.39 -15.35
C LEU A 328 41.82 9.73 -14.04
N GLU A 329 42.58 10.46 -13.23
CA GLU A 329 43.05 9.96 -11.94
C GLU A 329 41.87 9.79 -10.97
N GLU A 330 41.35 8.57 -10.93
CA GLU A 330 40.38 8.14 -9.93
C GLU A 330 40.85 6.89 -9.22
N SER A 331 40.31 6.77 -8.02
CA SER A 331 40.65 5.68 -7.12
C SER A 331 39.40 5.17 -6.44
N TRP A 332 39.44 3.91 -6.06
CA TRP A 332 38.34 3.27 -5.38
C TRP A 332 38.89 2.38 -4.28
N PHE A 333 38.00 1.91 -3.42
CA PHE A 333 38.37 1.13 -2.26
C PHE A 333 38.02 -0.33 -2.52
N GLN A 334 39.06 -1.17 -2.61
CA GLN A 334 38.92 -2.61 -2.84
C GLN A 334 39.69 -3.36 -1.75
N ASN A 335 39.04 -4.32 -1.10
CA ASN A 335 39.64 -5.18 -0.07
C ASN A 335 40.34 -4.39 1.05
N GLY A 336 39.76 -3.26 1.47
CA GLY A 336 40.33 -2.44 2.53
C GLY A 336 41.50 -1.56 2.10
N LYS A 337 41.81 -1.47 0.81
CA LYS A 337 42.90 -0.67 0.27
C LYS A 337 42.40 0.24 -0.83
N ARG A 338 43.00 1.42 -0.91
CA ARG A 338 42.83 2.33 -2.04
C ARG A 338 43.61 1.79 -3.22
N VAL A 339 42.92 1.58 -4.34
CA VAL A 339 43.48 1.11 -5.60
C VAL A 339 43.11 2.10 -6.70
N ASN A 340 44.01 2.34 -7.64
CA ASN A 340 43.70 3.14 -8.81
C ASN A 340 42.67 2.38 -9.66
N LEU A 341 41.70 3.12 -10.20
CA LEU A 341 40.74 2.57 -11.14
C LEU A 341 41.44 2.48 -12.51
N ASP A 342 41.96 1.30 -12.84
CA ASP A 342 42.69 1.05 -14.07
C ASP A 342 42.46 -0.38 -14.58
N TYR A 343 41.73 -0.48 -15.68
CA TYR A 343 41.48 -1.73 -16.40
C TYR A 343 42.40 -1.91 -17.61
N LYS A 344 43.50 -1.14 -17.70
CA LYS A 344 44.58 -1.30 -18.69
C LYS A 344 44.11 -1.29 -20.13
N GLY A 345 43.13 -0.44 -20.44
CA GLY A 345 42.54 -0.33 -21.78
C GLY A 345 41.51 -1.41 -22.09
N ALA A 346 41.17 -2.30 -21.16
CA ALA A 346 40.13 -3.31 -21.37
C ALA A 346 38.72 -2.70 -21.38
N ALA A 347 38.50 -1.55 -20.73
CA ALA A 347 37.20 -0.91 -20.71
C ALA A 347 36.87 -0.27 -22.06
N ASN A 348 35.79 -0.71 -22.69
CA ASN A 348 35.34 -0.24 -24.00
C ASN A 348 33.81 -0.29 -24.11
N ALA A 349 33.27 0.19 -25.23
CA ALA A 349 31.85 0.07 -25.57
C ALA A 349 31.70 -0.37 -27.04
N ASP A 350 32.59 -1.26 -27.50
CA ASP A 350 32.65 -1.69 -28.91
C ASP A 350 31.53 -2.67 -29.27
N THR A 351 30.89 -3.27 -28.26
CA THR A 351 29.72 -4.15 -28.40
C THR A 351 28.69 -3.84 -27.32
N PRO A 352 27.40 -4.21 -27.50
CA PRO A 352 26.40 -4.10 -26.44
C PRO A 352 26.79 -4.81 -25.15
N ALA A 353 27.40 -6.00 -25.25
CA ALA A 353 27.87 -6.75 -24.09
C ALA A 353 28.95 -5.99 -23.31
N GLU A 354 29.91 -5.37 -24.01
CA GLU A 354 30.96 -4.55 -23.39
C GLU A 354 30.40 -3.25 -22.78
N SER A 355 29.49 -2.56 -23.49
CA SER A 355 28.79 -1.38 -22.95
C SER A 355 28.02 -1.73 -21.66
N ILE A 356 27.34 -2.88 -21.62
CA ILE A 356 26.63 -3.36 -20.42
C ILE A 356 27.63 -3.71 -19.31
N LYS A 357 28.68 -4.48 -19.61
CA LYS A 357 29.70 -4.90 -18.64
C LYS A 357 30.36 -3.71 -17.95
N TRP A 358 30.86 -2.76 -18.74
CA TRP A 358 31.56 -1.59 -18.21
C TRP A 358 30.58 -0.55 -17.66
N GLY A 359 29.36 -0.52 -18.18
CA GLY A 359 28.27 0.25 -17.61
C GLY A 359 27.87 -0.19 -16.21
N VAL A 360 27.72 -1.50 -15.98
CA VAL A 360 27.51 -2.06 -14.64
C VAL A 360 28.71 -1.76 -13.74
N ARG A 361 29.94 -1.92 -14.24
CA ARG A 361 31.15 -1.61 -13.47
C ARG A 361 31.21 -0.15 -13.01
N TRP A 362 30.83 0.75 -13.91
CA TRP A 362 30.76 2.18 -13.62
C TRP A 362 29.73 2.49 -12.54
N LEU A 363 28.57 1.81 -12.57
CA LEU A 363 27.55 1.95 -11.54
C LEU A 363 28.07 1.55 -10.15
N TYR A 364 28.86 0.47 -10.03
CA TYR A 364 29.53 0.12 -8.77
C TYR A 364 30.51 1.21 -8.30
N HIS A 365 31.28 1.79 -9.22
CA HIS A 365 32.17 2.90 -8.86
C HIS A 365 31.37 4.08 -8.30
N LYS A 366 30.23 4.43 -8.93
CA LYS A 366 29.34 5.50 -8.45
C LYS A 366 28.62 5.18 -7.15
N ALA A 367 28.38 3.90 -6.88
CA ALA A 367 27.84 3.41 -5.62
C ALA A 367 28.84 3.53 -4.46
N GLN A 368 30.14 3.73 -4.75
CA GLN A 368 31.11 4.04 -3.72
C GLN A 368 31.19 5.56 -3.48
N LYS A 369 31.10 5.97 -2.22
CA LYS A 369 31.22 7.37 -1.81
C LYS A 369 32.28 7.50 -0.73
N ARG A 370 33.07 8.57 -0.85
CA ARG A 370 34.01 8.98 0.16
C ARG A 370 33.35 9.98 1.10
N GLU A 371 33.37 9.68 2.39
CA GLU A 371 32.95 10.57 3.45
C GLU A 371 34.01 11.65 3.73
N GLY A 372 33.58 12.76 4.33
CA GLY A 372 34.47 13.88 4.66
C GLY A 372 35.61 13.50 5.64
N ASP A 373 35.43 12.43 6.40
CA ASP A 373 36.44 11.85 7.31
C ASP A 373 37.43 10.91 6.60
N GLY A 374 37.27 10.70 5.29
CA GLY A 374 38.08 9.81 4.48
C GLY A 374 37.65 8.34 4.50
N SER A 375 36.58 7.99 5.21
CA SER A 375 35.97 6.65 5.15
C SER A 375 35.21 6.46 3.84
N TRP A 376 34.95 5.19 3.48
CA TRP A 376 34.21 4.82 2.28
C TRP A 376 32.92 4.12 2.68
N GLU A 377 31.83 4.50 2.04
CA GLU A 377 30.51 3.88 2.19
C GLU A 377 29.97 3.43 0.83
N TRP A 378 29.17 2.36 0.86
CA TRP A 378 28.30 2.01 -0.26
C TRP A 378 26.98 2.73 -0.07
N MET A 379 26.63 3.55 -1.05
CA MET A 379 25.32 4.19 -1.09
C MET A 379 24.29 3.28 -1.76
N ALA A 380 23.01 3.56 -1.50
CA ALA A 380 21.91 2.83 -2.13
C ALA A 380 21.97 2.94 -3.65
N TRP A 381 21.53 1.89 -4.35
CA TRP A 381 21.57 1.82 -5.82
C TRP A 381 20.87 2.97 -6.52
N GLN A 382 19.79 3.51 -5.93
CA GLN A 382 19.13 4.72 -6.42
C GLN A 382 20.10 5.91 -6.50
N GLY A 383 20.86 6.15 -5.43
CA GLY A 383 21.82 7.26 -5.40
C GLY A 383 23.03 7.00 -6.31
N ALA A 384 23.43 5.74 -6.49
CA ALA A 384 24.48 5.38 -7.46
C ALA A 384 24.03 5.70 -8.89
N MET A 385 22.78 5.35 -9.24
CA MET A 385 22.15 5.66 -10.51
C MET A 385 22.05 7.18 -10.73
N GLU A 386 21.69 7.95 -9.70
CA GLU A 386 21.64 9.42 -9.81
C GLU A 386 23.01 10.07 -10.09
N ARG A 387 24.10 9.39 -9.73
CA ARG A 387 25.49 9.81 -9.98
C ARG A 387 26.08 9.20 -11.25
N TYR A 388 25.32 8.37 -11.96
CA TYR A 388 25.81 7.56 -13.08
C TYR A 388 26.37 8.40 -14.22
N GLY A 389 25.60 9.40 -14.67
CA GLY A 389 25.97 10.33 -15.73
C GLY A 389 25.45 11.75 -15.47
N PRO A 390 25.60 12.69 -16.42
CA PRO A 390 25.24 14.11 -16.28
C PRO A 390 23.72 14.38 -16.38
N GLN A 391 22.88 13.43 -15.98
CA GLN A 391 21.47 13.37 -16.34
C GLN A 391 20.58 14.27 -15.48
N LYS A 392 19.43 14.67 -16.05
CA LYS A 392 18.42 15.49 -15.37
C LYS A 392 17.59 14.67 -14.40
N VAL A 393 17.03 15.30 -13.36
CA VAL A 393 16.19 14.65 -12.34
C VAL A 393 15.02 13.87 -12.96
N GLU A 394 14.43 14.35 -14.04
CA GLU A 394 13.33 13.68 -14.75
C GLU A 394 13.76 12.33 -15.35
N HIS A 395 15.01 12.22 -15.81
CA HIS A 395 15.58 11.00 -16.38
C HIS A 395 15.71 9.92 -15.31
N ASN A 396 16.29 10.26 -14.16
CA ASN A 396 16.45 9.35 -13.04
C ASN A 396 15.09 8.87 -12.48
N LYS A 397 14.10 9.78 -12.42
CA LYS A 397 12.73 9.44 -12.05
C LYS A 397 12.09 8.45 -13.01
N ALA A 398 12.37 8.55 -14.30
CA ALA A 398 11.87 7.58 -15.29
C ALA A 398 12.48 6.19 -15.08
N ILE A 399 13.80 6.10 -14.90
CA ILE A 399 14.50 4.84 -14.60
C ILE A 399 13.91 4.19 -13.36
N TRP A 400 13.84 4.95 -12.26
CA TRP A 400 13.37 4.41 -10.98
C TRP A 400 11.90 3.97 -11.04
N SER A 401 11.05 4.76 -11.72
CA SER A 401 9.64 4.41 -11.92
C SER A 401 9.46 3.14 -12.75
N ILE A 402 10.29 2.92 -13.77
CA ILE A 402 10.27 1.68 -14.56
C ILE A 402 10.75 0.51 -13.71
N TYR A 403 11.82 0.68 -12.93
CA TYR A 403 12.36 -0.35 -12.06
C TYR A 403 11.34 -0.84 -11.00
N GLU A 404 10.77 0.10 -10.24
CA GLU A 404 9.83 -0.21 -9.15
C GLU A 404 8.44 -0.61 -9.68
N ASN A 405 7.90 0.16 -10.63
CA ASN A 405 6.49 0.09 -11.00
C ASN A 405 6.25 -0.44 -12.41
N GLY A 406 7.28 -0.62 -13.23
CA GLY A 406 7.14 -0.97 -14.64
C GLY A 406 6.51 0.13 -15.50
N VAL A 407 6.51 1.39 -15.03
CA VAL A 407 5.85 2.52 -15.70
C VAL A 407 6.87 3.55 -16.18
N ASP A 408 6.92 3.79 -17.49
CA ASP A 408 7.67 4.90 -18.08
C ASP A 408 6.89 6.22 -17.91
N THR A 409 7.44 7.12 -17.09
CA THR A 409 6.81 8.41 -16.78
C THR A 409 7.13 9.51 -17.79
N ARG A 410 8.04 9.28 -18.75
CA ARG A 410 8.44 10.29 -19.75
C ARG A 410 7.29 10.70 -20.66
N ASN A 411 6.35 9.80 -20.93
CA ASN A 411 5.21 10.03 -21.83
C ASN A 411 3.86 10.22 -21.11
N ASN A 412 3.83 10.20 -19.78
CA ASN A 412 2.57 10.04 -19.06
C ASN A 412 1.81 11.37 -18.87
N LYS A 413 1.11 11.82 -19.93
CA LYS A 413 -0.14 12.57 -19.76
C LYS A 413 -1.25 11.59 -19.35
N SER A 414 -1.12 10.90 -18.21
CA SER A 414 -2.18 10.01 -17.74
C SER A 414 -3.42 10.85 -17.44
N ILE A 415 -4.49 10.66 -18.20
CA ILE A 415 -5.84 11.04 -17.77
C ILE A 415 -6.13 10.18 -16.55
N ARG A 416 -6.02 10.78 -15.36
CA ARG A 416 -6.16 10.04 -14.10
C ARG A 416 -7.56 9.45 -14.00
N LEU A 417 -7.71 8.20 -13.57
CA LEU A 417 -9.01 7.50 -13.50
C LEU A 417 -10.12 8.31 -12.79
N TRP A 418 -9.74 9.10 -11.78
CA TRP A 418 -10.66 10.02 -11.07
C TRP A 418 -11.29 11.07 -11.99
N SER A 419 -10.60 11.51 -13.03
CA SER A 419 -11.15 12.48 -14.00
C SER A 419 -12.22 11.85 -14.89
N VAL A 420 -12.15 10.55 -15.17
CA VAL A 420 -13.20 9.79 -15.87
C VAL A 420 -14.40 9.58 -14.96
N LEU A 421 -14.18 9.23 -13.69
CA LEU A 421 -15.24 9.11 -12.69
C LEU A 421 -15.97 10.43 -12.43
N LEU A 422 -15.23 11.54 -12.37
CA LEU A 422 -15.82 12.88 -12.24
C LEU A 422 -16.69 13.21 -13.45
N PHE A 423 -16.21 12.91 -14.66
CA PHE A 423 -16.98 13.13 -15.88
C PHE A 423 -18.25 12.27 -15.93
N ALA A 424 -18.18 11.01 -15.50
CA ALA A 424 -19.34 10.13 -15.39
C ALA A 424 -20.35 10.63 -14.34
N LEU A 425 -19.89 11.09 -13.18
CA LEU A 425 -20.76 11.66 -12.14
C LEU A 425 -21.49 12.92 -12.63
N VAL A 426 -20.79 13.80 -13.36
CA VAL A 426 -21.41 14.99 -13.95
C VAL A 426 -22.36 14.63 -15.08
N ALA A 427 -21.99 13.68 -15.94
CA ALA A 427 -22.79 13.28 -17.10
C ALA A 427 -24.05 12.50 -16.72
N PHE A 428 -24.03 11.70 -15.65
CA PHE A 428 -25.15 10.83 -15.28
C PHE A 428 -25.85 11.24 -13.98
N GLY A 429 -25.14 11.79 -13.00
CA GLY A 429 -25.70 12.15 -11.70
C GLY A 429 -26.60 13.40 -11.75
N ILE A 430 -26.20 14.42 -12.51
CA ILE A 430 -26.97 15.67 -12.61
C ILE A 430 -28.30 15.45 -13.36
N PRO A 431 -28.35 14.76 -14.52
CA PRO A 431 -29.62 14.47 -15.18
C PRO A 431 -30.56 13.61 -14.33
N TRP A 432 -30.03 12.65 -13.58
CA TRP A 432 -30.83 11.81 -12.69
C TRP A 432 -31.47 12.64 -11.56
N LEU A 433 -30.69 13.49 -10.89
CA LEU A 433 -31.19 14.41 -9.87
C LEU A 433 -32.24 15.39 -10.41
N VAL A 434 -32.04 15.93 -11.62
CA VAL A 434 -33.01 16.82 -12.27
C VAL A 434 -34.29 16.06 -12.60
N SER A 435 -34.20 14.83 -13.11
CA SER A 435 -35.37 14.02 -13.45
C SER A 435 -36.19 13.62 -12.23
N TRP A 436 -35.53 13.31 -11.09
CA TRP A 436 -36.20 12.86 -9.88
C TRP A 436 -37.01 13.98 -9.20
N ASN A 437 -36.54 15.22 -9.32
CA ASN A 437 -37.17 16.38 -8.68
C ASN A 437 -38.12 17.13 -9.61
N GLN A 438 -38.25 16.72 -10.88
CA GLN A 438 -39.13 17.39 -11.84
C GLN A 438 -40.59 17.38 -11.35
N GLY A 439 -41.24 18.54 -11.37
CA GLY A 439 -42.64 18.71 -10.94
C GLY A 439 -42.84 18.78 -9.42
N GLN A 440 -41.81 18.54 -8.60
CA GLN A 440 -41.95 18.62 -7.15
C GLN A 440 -42.09 20.07 -6.67
N VAL A 441 -43.12 20.31 -5.86
CA VAL A 441 -43.34 21.57 -5.14
C VAL A 441 -42.50 21.60 -3.86
N TYR A 442 -41.86 22.73 -3.59
CA TYR A 442 -41.19 22.99 -2.33
C TYR A 442 -41.65 24.33 -1.76
N PHE A 443 -41.57 24.39 -0.43
CA PHE A 443 -41.94 25.55 0.36
C PHE A 443 -40.70 26.19 0.94
N ASN A 444 -40.63 27.51 0.87
CA ASN A 444 -39.62 28.29 1.55
C ASN A 444 -40.30 29.42 2.32
N TYR A 445 -40.05 29.48 3.61
CA TYR A 445 -40.59 30.46 4.54
C TYR A 445 -39.54 31.54 4.76
N PHE A 446 -39.87 32.80 4.47
CA PHE A 446 -38.91 33.89 4.66
C PHE A 446 -39.55 35.07 5.40
N ASP A 447 -38.80 35.61 6.35
CA ASP A 447 -39.20 36.76 7.17
C ASP A 447 -38.91 38.07 6.40
N ARG A 448 -39.91 38.95 6.27
CA ARG A 448 -39.76 40.27 5.62
C ARG A 448 -39.36 41.40 6.57
N GLY A 449 -39.12 41.11 7.85
CA GLY A 449 -38.69 42.11 8.83
C GLY A 449 -39.84 42.94 9.43
N GLU A 450 -39.49 43.91 10.28
CA GLU A 450 -40.41 44.51 11.27
C GLU A 450 -41.49 45.47 10.74
N GLN A 451 -41.64 45.64 9.43
CA GLN A 451 -42.50 46.70 8.88
C GLN A 451 -44.02 46.48 9.01
N TYR A 452 -44.50 45.30 9.41
CA TYR A 452 -45.93 45.03 9.57
C TYR A 452 -46.23 44.08 10.74
N TYR A 453 -46.30 44.63 11.96
CA TYR A 453 -46.54 43.84 13.17
C TYR A 453 -47.91 43.13 13.20
N TRP A 454 -48.90 43.58 12.42
CA TRP A 454 -50.27 43.05 12.41
C TRP A 454 -50.65 42.21 11.17
N LEU A 455 -49.80 42.15 10.13
CA LEU A 455 -50.08 41.39 8.89
C LEU A 455 -49.20 40.15 8.72
N GLY A 456 -48.55 39.67 9.79
CA GLY A 456 -47.67 38.49 9.74
C GLY A 456 -46.29 38.80 9.15
N ARG A 457 -45.22 38.36 9.84
CA ARG A 457 -43.81 38.62 9.46
C ARG A 457 -43.29 37.66 8.37
N THR A 458 -43.88 36.48 8.28
CA THR A 458 -43.41 35.38 7.43
C THR A 458 -44.25 35.26 6.17
N GLN A 459 -43.63 35.12 5.00
CA GLN A 459 -44.32 34.82 3.73
C GLN A 459 -44.00 33.42 3.23
N LEU A 460 -44.94 32.83 2.48
CA LEU A 460 -44.72 31.57 1.78
C LEU A 460 -44.16 31.84 0.40
N SER A 461 -42.97 31.37 0.11
CA SER A 461 -42.52 31.15 -1.27
C SER A 461 -42.79 29.71 -1.64
N ILE A 462 -43.52 29.51 -2.72
CA ILE A 462 -43.75 28.19 -3.31
C ILE A 462 -42.94 28.15 -4.58
N GLY A 463 -42.28 27.02 -4.83
CA GLY A 463 -41.77 26.80 -6.16
C GLY A 463 -41.89 25.38 -6.64
N VAL A 464 -41.77 25.24 -7.95
CA VAL A 464 -41.78 23.98 -8.68
C VAL A 464 -40.46 23.85 -9.43
N PHE A 465 -39.86 22.67 -9.39
CA PHE A 465 -38.75 22.33 -10.27
C PHE A 465 -39.27 22.04 -11.68
N ASP A 466 -38.85 22.88 -12.63
CA ASP A 466 -39.14 22.66 -14.04
C ASP A 466 -37.86 22.78 -14.89
N GLY A 467 -37.37 21.63 -15.34
CA GLY A 467 -36.06 21.45 -15.93
C GLY A 467 -34.96 21.77 -14.91
N ILE A 468 -33.95 22.53 -15.34
CA ILE A 468 -32.85 22.98 -14.48
C ILE A 468 -33.20 24.23 -13.65
N ARG A 469 -34.44 24.73 -13.74
CA ARG A 469 -34.86 25.98 -13.11
C ARG A 469 -35.93 25.73 -12.08
N THR A 470 -35.94 26.61 -11.10
CA THR A 470 -36.98 26.62 -10.10
C THR A 470 -37.88 27.82 -10.29
N LYS A 471 -39.14 27.56 -10.61
CA LYS A 471 -40.18 28.58 -10.83
C LYS A 471 -40.86 28.86 -9.51
N ARG A 472 -41.08 30.12 -9.15
CA ARG A 472 -41.56 30.52 -7.81
C ARG A 472 -42.75 31.47 -7.88
N ALA A 473 -43.62 31.39 -6.87
CA ALA A 473 -44.68 32.34 -6.53
C ALA A 473 -44.64 32.62 -5.03
N VAL A 474 -45.24 33.73 -4.61
CA VAL A 474 -45.36 34.07 -3.18
C VAL A 474 -46.83 34.08 -2.80
N ILE A 475 -47.16 33.42 -1.69
CA ILE A 475 -48.50 33.39 -1.10
C ILE A 475 -48.47 34.06 0.26
N GLY A 476 -49.22 35.16 0.37
CA GLY A 476 -49.71 35.77 1.61
C GLY A 476 -48.72 35.87 2.79
N PRO A 477 -49.23 36.29 3.95
CA PRO A 477 -48.56 36.04 5.21
C PRO A 477 -48.95 34.68 5.80
N ILE A 478 -48.02 34.03 6.49
CA ILE A 478 -48.23 32.76 7.21
C ILE A 478 -48.12 33.02 8.71
N ASP A 479 -49.01 32.39 9.47
CA ASP A 479 -48.87 32.27 10.92
C ASP A 479 -48.09 30.99 11.30
N ASP A 480 -46.97 31.19 12.00
CA ASP A 480 -46.06 30.14 12.48
C ASP A 480 -46.04 30.11 14.04
N ARG A 481 -46.98 30.79 14.73
CA ARG A 481 -47.02 30.85 16.20
C ARG A 481 -48.32 30.30 16.78
N PRO A 482 -48.27 29.35 17.74
CA PRO A 482 -49.49 28.78 18.32
C PRO A 482 -50.34 29.73 19.20
N LYS A 483 -49.92 30.98 19.48
CA LYS A 483 -50.53 31.83 20.54
C LYS A 483 -50.51 33.35 20.32
N SER A 484 -50.37 33.89 19.11
CA SER A 484 -50.47 35.35 18.90
C SER A 484 -51.39 35.69 17.73
N HIS A 485 -52.09 36.81 17.83
CA HIS A 485 -53.12 37.32 16.91
C HIS A 485 -52.59 37.68 15.50
N ALA A 486 -51.92 36.76 14.82
CA ALA A 486 -51.47 36.96 13.45
C ALA A 486 -52.57 36.55 12.47
N ILE A 487 -52.76 37.36 11.43
CA ILE A 487 -53.72 37.15 10.35
C ILE A 487 -52.94 36.47 9.21
N GLY A 488 -53.30 35.25 8.82
CA GLY A 488 -52.61 34.52 7.75
C GLY A 488 -52.99 33.04 7.62
N LEU A 489 -52.31 32.34 6.72
CA LEU A 489 -52.45 30.89 6.52
C LEU A 489 -51.73 30.11 7.63
N LEU A 490 -52.31 29.00 8.08
CA LEU A 490 -51.72 28.10 9.07
C LEU A 490 -50.72 27.16 8.39
N LYS A 491 -49.46 27.24 8.79
CA LYS A 491 -48.35 26.47 8.19
C LYS A 491 -48.59 24.96 8.12
N ASP A 492 -49.12 24.37 9.19
CA ASP A 492 -49.31 22.91 9.32
C ASP A 492 -50.51 22.39 8.52
N SER A 493 -51.25 23.28 7.84
CA SER A 493 -52.43 22.93 7.04
C SER A 493 -52.19 23.01 5.54
N ILE A 494 -50.97 23.33 5.10
CA ILE A 494 -50.67 23.52 3.68
C ILE A 494 -50.69 22.17 2.96
N LEU A 495 -51.53 22.06 1.94
CA LEU A 495 -51.66 20.93 1.03
C LEU A 495 -51.36 21.37 -0.40
N VAL A 496 -50.88 20.42 -1.21
CA VAL A 496 -50.59 20.62 -2.64
C VAL A 496 -51.25 19.52 -3.44
N ASP A 497 -52.03 19.93 -4.42
CA ASP A 497 -52.58 19.05 -5.43
C ASP A 497 -52.19 19.54 -6.83
N TYR A 498 -52.30 18.63 -7.80
CA TYR A 498 -51.95 18.87 -9.19
C TYR A 498 -53.17 18.58 -10.07
N TYR A 499 -53.54 19.53 -10.92
CA TYR A 499 -54.68 19.41 -11.82
C TYR A 499 -54.38 20.07 -13.16
N ASP A 500 -54.71 19.42 -14.25
CA ASP A 500 -54.79 20.07 -15.57
C ASP A 500 -56.12 20.83 -15.69
N PHE A 501 -56.13 22.07 -15.19
CA PHE A 501 -57.36 22.86 -15.06
C PHE A 501 -57.91 23.32 -16.42
N ASP A 502 -57.04 23.66 -17.37
CA ASP A 502 -57.39 24.14 -18.71
C ASP A 502 -57.24 23.09 -19.81
N ASN A 503 -56.96 21.84 -19.43
CA ASN A 503 -56.90 20.68 -20.32
C ASN A 503 -55.83 20.85 -21.42
N ASP A 504 -54.69 21.47 -21.09
CA ASP A 504 -53.55 21.69 -22.00
C ASP A 504 -52.52 20.53 -21.97
N GLY A 505 -52.77 19.52 -21.13
CA GLY A 505 -51.90 18.37 -20.92
C GLY A 505 -50.79 18.60 -19.90
N LYS A 506 -50.81 19.71 -19.15
CA LYS A 506 -49.85 20.00 -18.08
C LYS A 506 -50.59 20.26 -16.77
N ASP A 507 -49.99 19.76 -15.70
CA ASP A 507 -50.52 20.01 -14.37
C ASP A 507 -50.26 21.46 -13.93
N ASP A 508 -51.33 22.13 -13.52
CA ASP A 508 -51.31 23.33 -12.70
C ASP A 508 -51.21 22.94 -11.21
N VAL A 509 -50.73 23.86 -10.37
CA VAL A 509 -50.52 23.64 -8.94
C VAL A 509 -51.66 24.29 -8.15
N LEU A 510 -52.37 23.49 -7.35
CA LEU A 510 -53.32 23.94 -6.35
C LEU A 510 -52.66 23.88 -4.97
N VAL A 511 -52.73 24.98 -4.24
CA VAL A 511 -52.24 25.04 -2.86
C VAL A 511 -53.41 25.42 -1.97
N SER A 512 -53.80 24.53 -1.06
CA SER A 512 -54.82 24.83 -0.05
C SER A 512 -54.21 24.94 1.34
N ALA A 513 -54.78 25.80 2.18
CA ALA A 513 -54.38 25.95 3.58
C ALA A 513 -55.52 26.55 4.39
N ARG A 514 -55.64 26.19 5.66
CA ARG A 514 -56.53 26.84 6.62
C ARG A 514 -56.05 28.24 6.94
N HIS A 515 -56.96 29.20 6.97
CA HIS A 515 -56.73 30.56 7.44
C HIS A 515 -57.02 30.66 8.95
N PHE A 516 -56.50 31.68 9.63
CA PHE A 516 -56.71 31.87 11.08
C PHE A 516 -58.20 31.96 11.49
N THR A 517 -59.10 32.28 10.56
CA THR A 517 -60.56 32.33 10.77
C THR A 517 -61.24 30.97 10.61
N ASP A 518 -60.47 29.88 10.63
CA ASP A 518 -60.90 28.49 10.41
C ASP A 518 -61.47 28.16 9.02
N ASN A 519 -61.45 29.11 8.07
CA ASN A 519 -61.84 28.84 6.69
C ASN A 519 -60.65 28.27 5.90
N GLU A 520 -60.86 27.27 5.06
CA GLU A 520 -59.83 26.80 4.13
C GLU A 520 -59.77 27.71 2.88
N VAL A 521 -58.56 28.05 2.43
CA VAL A 521 -58.29 28.95 1.30
C VAL A 521 -57.49 28.20 0.24
N MET A 522 -57.88 28.32 -1.03
CA MET A 522 -57.21 27.72 -2.17
C MET A 522 -56.54 28.78 -3.04
N HIS A 523 -55.29 28.53 -3.45
CA HIS A 523 -54.53 29.31 -4.40
C HIS A 523 -54.17 28.47 -5.63
N PHE A 524 -54.36 29.05 -6.81
CA PHE A 524 -54.22 28.36 -8.09
C PHE A 524 -53.03 28.94 -8.85
N PHE A 525 -52.14 28.08 -9.34
CA PHE A 525 -50.96 28.50 -10.06
C PHE A 525 -50.71 27.72 -11.33
N ARG A 526 -50.25 28.44 -12.34
CA ARG A 526 -49.74 27.89 -13.58
C ARG A 526 -48.23 27.82 -13.59
N ILE A 527 -47.70 26.71 -14.12
CA ILE A 527 -46.25 26.57 -14.35
C ILE A 527 -45.85 27.35 -15.62
N GLY A 528 -45.83 28.68 -15.50
CA GLY A 528 -45.48 29.62 -16.57
C GLY A 528 -44.01 29.54 -16.99
N LYS A 529 -43.58 30.17 -18.09
CA LYS A 529 -42.23 29.97 -18.65
C LYS A 529 -41.08 30.40 -17.73
N ARG A 530 -41.30 31.39 -16.86
CA ARG A 530 -40.26 31.99 -16.01
C ARG A 530 -40.55 31.91 -14.51
N ALA A 531 -41.82 31.81 -14.14
CA ALA A 531 -42.27 31.83 -12.77
C ALA A 531 -43.49 30.91 -12.62
N LEU A 532 -43.87 30.68 -11.37
CA LEU A 532 -45.15 30.09 -11.05
C LEU A 532 -46.15 31.25 -11.04
N GLU A 533 -47.11 31.24 -11.97
CA GLU A 533 -47.98 32.37 -12.29
C GLU A 533 -49.34 32.17 -11.61
N PRO A 534 -49.80 33.09 -10.74
CA PRO A 534 -51.11 32.92 -10.09
C PRO A 534 -52.23 33.05 -11.13
N ILE A 535 -53.19 32.14 -11.07
CA ILE A 535 -54.42 32.22 -11.87
C ILE A 535 -55.36 33.20 -11.16
N ARG A 536 -55.80 34.23 -11.90
CA ARG A 536 -56.62 35.32 -11.34
C ARG A 536 -58.10 34.96 -11.38
N PHE A 537 -58.84 35.41 -10.38
CA PHE A 537 -60.29 35.37 -10.37
C PHE A 537 -60.85 36.76 -10.70
N ILE A 538 -61.46 36.91 -11.87
CA ILE A 538 -62.01 38.20 -12.31
C ILE A 538 -63.44 38.35 -11.79
N GLY A 539 -63.69 39.46 -11.07
CA GLY A 539 -65.01 39.76 -10.50
C GLY A 539 -65.30 39.04 -9.17
N HIS A 540 -64.29 38.38 -8.60
CA HIS A 540 -64.30 37.80 -7.25
C HIS A 540 -63.13 38.41 -6.47
N SER A 541 -63.34 38.74 -5.20
CA SER A 541 -62.26 39.21 -4.32
C SER A 541 -62.39 38.51 -2.99
N ASN A 542 -61.36 37.77 -2.59
CA ASN A 542 -61.30 37.20 -1.25
C ASN A 542 -60.84 38.29 -0.26
N PRO A 543 -61.65 38.65 0.75
CA PRO A 543 -61.33 39.74 1.67
C PRO A 543 -60.10 39.48 2.55
N PHE A 544 -59.62 38.23 2.66
CA PHE A 544 -58.47 37.89 3.50
C PHE A 544 -57.17 37.71 2.70
N THR A 545 -57.26 37.21 1.47
CA THR A 545 -56.08 36.79 0.67
C THR A 545 -56.01 37.38 -0.74
N GLY A 546 -57.01 38.18 -1.15
CA GLY A 546 -57.07 38.90 -2.42
C GLY A 546 -57.59 38.10 -3.62
N ASP A 547 -57.46 38.66 -4.82
CA ASP A 547 -58.14 38.21 -6.06
C ASP A 547 -57.58 36.90 -6.68
N ASN A 548 -56.59 36.27 -6.04
CA ASN A 548 -55.92 35.05 -6.54
C ASN A 548 -56.23 33.83 -5.66
N SER A 549 -57.41 33.81 -5.03
CA SER A 549 -57.77 32.76 -4.07
C SER A 549 -59.29 32.62 -3.89
N LEU A 550 -59.72 31.44 -3.43
CA LEU A 550 -61.11 31.11 -3.11
C LEU A 550 -61.23 30.46 -1.71
N TYR A 551 -62.41 30.48 -1.10
CA TYR A 551 -62.71 29.65 0.07
C TYR A 551 -62.98 28.22 -0.36
N ALA A 552 -62.17 27.27 0.12
CA ALA A 552 -62.30 25.86 -0.19
C ALA A 552 -63.62 25.26 0.30
N ASP A 553 -64.09 25.69 1.48
CA ASP A 553 -65.23 25.07 2.17
C ASP A 553 -66.52 25.06 1.34
N ASN A 554 -66.61 25.96 0.36
CA ASN A 554 -67.78 26.14 -0.50
C ASN A 554 -67.50 25.79 -1.96
N ILE A 555 -66.28 25.39 -2.33
CA ILE A 555 -65.90 25.10 -3.71
C ILE A 555 -66.06 23.62 -4.02
N ARG A 556 -66.80 23.33 -5.09
CA ARG A 556 -66.88 22.00 -5.69
C ARG A 556 -66.34 22.07 -7.12
N PHE A 557 -65.48 21.12 -7.48
CA PHE A 557 -65.11 20.91 -8.87
C PHE A 557 -66.34 20.38 -9.62
N GLY A 558 -66.89 21.21 -10.50
CA GLY A 558 -68.06 20.93 -11.32
C GLY A 558 -67.73 20.05 -12.54
N ARG A 559 -68.69 19.97 -13.47
CA ARG A 559 -68.46 19.30 -14.76
C ARG A 559 -67.42 20.05 -15.58
N ARG A 560 -66.69 19.33 -16.43
CA ARG A 560 -65.83 19.95 -17.44
C ARG A 560 -66.68 20.64 -18.52
N ASP A 561 -66.22 21.79 -19.02
CA ASP A 561 -66.85 22.50 -20.13
C ASP A 561 -66.69 21.73 -21.46
N ALA A 562 -67.22 22.28 -22.56
CA ALA A 562 -67.14 21.63 -23.88
C ALA A 562 -65.69 21.46 -24.40
N LEU A 563 -64.72 22.18 -23.83
CA LEU A 563 -63.29 22.09 -24.14
C LEU A 563 -62.55 21.18 -23.15
N GLY A 564 -63.26 20.55 -22.22
CA GLY A 564 -62.68 19.69 -21.20
C GLY A 564 -62.09 20.44 -20.01
N ARG A 565 -62.29 21.76 -19.89
CA ARG A 565 -61.72 22.58 -18.80
C ARG A 565 -62.58 22.49 -17.56
N TYR A 566 -61.98 22.57 -16.37
CA TYR A 566 -62.75 22.54 -15.13
C TYR A 566 -63.68 23.74 -15.02
N MET A 567 -64.92 23.49 -14.60
CA MET A 567 -65.80 24.51 -14.04
C MET A 567 -65.80 24.38 -12.52
N PHE A 568 -65.87 25.49 -11.82
CA PHE A 568 -65.93 25.53 -10.36
C PHE A 568 -67.30 26.03 -9.92
N ILE A 569 -67.82 25.48 -8.82
CA ILE A 569 -69.08 25.92 -8.24
C ILE A 569 -68.80 26.33 -6.81
N GLU A 570 -69.02 27.60 -6.48
CA GLU A 570 -69.04 28.08 -5.10
C GLU A 570 -70.47 28.06 -4.59
N GLU A 571 -70.76 27.26 -3.58
CA GLU A 571 -72.08 27.11 -2.98
C GLU A 571 -72.10 27.74 -1.58
N ASN A 572 -72.85 28.82 -1.41
CA ASN A 572 -73.02 29.52 -0.14
C ASN A 572 -74.46 29.36 0.37
N THR A 573 -74.64 28.86 1.59
CA THR A 573 -75.96 28.77 2.22
C THR A 573 -76.21 30.01 3.08
N VAL A 574 -77.18 30.83 2.68
CA VAL A 574 -77.63 32.00 3.44
C VAL A 574 -78.84 31.60 4.27
N ARG A 575 -78.71 31.70 5.60
CA ARG A 575 -79.80 31.39 6.51
C ARG A 575 -80.60 32.63 6.86
N TYR A 576 -81.93 32.53 6.79
CA TYR A 576 -82.82 33.63 7.14
C TYR A 576 -83.61 33.29 8.40
N SER A 577 -83.72 34.25 9.33
CA SER A 577 -84.51 34.06 10.55
C SER A 577 -86.02 34.12 10.31
N ASN A 578 -86.44 34.67 9.18
CA ASN A 578 -87.83 34.98 8.84
C ASN A 578 -88.21 34.65 7.38
N ALA A 579 -87.39 33.89 6.67
CA ALA A 579 -87.64 33.42 5.30
C ALA A 579 -87.03 32.02 5.11
N SER A 580 -87.32 31.34 3.99
CA SER A 580 -86.60 30.10 3.66
C SER A 580 -85.11 30.39 3.50
N ASP A 581 -84.28 29.49 4.03
CA ASP A 581 -82.85 29.49 3.75
C ASP A 581 -82.62 29.41 2.24
N GLN A 582 -81.53 30.00 1.76
CA GLN A 582 -81.22 30.07 0.34
C GLN A 582 -79.85 29.46 0.07
N VAL A 583 -79.74 28.73 -1.04
CA VAL A 583 -78.44 28.32 -1.59
C VAL A 583 -78.10 29.23 -2.76
N TRP A 584 -76.97 29.90 -2.65
CA TRP A 584 -76.40 30.77 -3.68
C TRP A 584 -75.24 30.03 -4.34
N ARG A 585 -75.36 29.76 -5.64
CA ARG A 585 -74.31 29.09 -6.42
C ARG A 585 -73.68 30.07 -7.39
N THR A 586 -72.36 30.27 -7.30
CA THR A 586 -71.59 31.00 -8.30
C THR A 586 -70.80 30.00 -9.12
N TYR A 587 -71.08 29.96 -10.42
CA TYR A 587 -70.36 29.12 -11.37
C TYR A 587 -69.21 29.91 -11.96
N TYR A 588 -68.04 29.30 -12.02
CA TYR A 588 -66.84 29.87 -12.59
C TYR A 588 -66.36 29.03 -13.78
N ARG A 589 -65.78 29.69 -14.77
CA ARG A 589 -65.15 29.07 -15.93
C ARG A 589 -63.87 29.78 -16.33
N PHE A 590 -63.03 29.12 -17.12
CA PHE A 590 -61.90 29.77 -17.77
C PHE A 590 -62.34 30.64 -18.96
N ASN A 591 -61.81 31.85 -19.03
CA ASN A 591 -61.92 32.71 -20.22
C ASN A 591 -60.84 32.35 -21.26
N GLU A 592 -60.70 33.16 -22.32
CA GLU A 592 -59.70 32.94 -23.38
C GLU A 592 -58.26 33.27 -22.95
N ASN A 593 -58.10 34.04 -21.87
CA ASN A 593 -56.80 34.38 -21.27
C ASN A 593 -56.39 33.38 -20.18
N ASN A 594 -57.16 32.31 -19.98
CA ASN A 594 -57.01 31.36 -18.89
C ASN A 594 -57.12 31.97 -17.47
N ASP A 595 -57.80 33.11 -17.35
CA ASP A 595 -58.28 33.58 -16.05
C ASP A 595 -59.61 32.90 -15.71
N ILE A 596 -59.90 32.78 -14.42
CA ILE A 596 -61.17 32.26 -13.95
C ILE A 596 -62.16 33.43 -13.82
N VAL A 597 -63.30 33.33 -14.50
CA VAL A 597 -64.34 34.36 -14.53
C VAL A 597 -65.67 33.79 -14.04
N ILE A 598 -66.52 34.64 -13.48
CA ILE A 598 -67.90 34.26 -13.14
C ILE A 598 -68.67 33.98 -14.45
N ASP A 599 -69.18 32.77 -14.59
CA ASP A 599 -70.03 32.36 -15.71
C ASP A 599 -71.49 32.77 -15.46
N ARG A 600 -72.04 32.32 -14.32
CA ARG A 600 -73.40 32.65 -13.89
C ARG A 600 -73.58 32.52 -12.39
N LYS A 601 -74.64 33.11 -11.87
CA LYS A 601 -75.08 32.97 -10.47
C LYS A 601 -76.49 32.39 -10.46
N GLU A 602 -76.72 31.40 -9.60
CA GLU A 602 -78.01 30.77 -9.37
C GLU A 602 -78.39 30.93 -7.90
N GLN A 603 -79.69 31.07 -7.65
CA GLN A 603 -80.27 31.14 -6.31
C GLN A 603 -81.43 30.16 -6.23
N GLU A 604 -81.44 29.35 -5.18
CA GLU A 604 -82.47 28.35 -4.94
C GLU A 604 -82.95 28.46 -3.48
N ASP A 605 -84.25 28.60 -3.27
CA ASP A 605 -84.84 28.53 -1.94
C ASP A 605 -84.82 27.08 -1.44
N ILE A 606 -84.30 26.86 -0.24
CA ILE A 606 -84.35 25.56 0.44
C ILE A 606 -85.78 25.38 0.96
N VAL A 607 -86.64 24.78 0.15
CA VAL A 607 -87.95 24.36 0.61
C VAL A 607 -87.74 23.20 1.58
N ALA A 608 -87.96 23.44 2.87
CA ALA A 608 -87.98 22.37 3.86
C ALA A 608 -89.06 21.35 3.47
N THR A 609 -88.66 20.20 2.91
CA THR A 609 -89.54 19.04 2.84
C THR A 609 -89.85 18.60 4.26
N SER A 610 -90.98 19.05 4.78
CA SER A 610 -91.58 18.56 6.02
C SER A 610 -91.94 17.08 5.87
N ALA A 611 -91.12 16.21 6.47
CA ALA A 611 -91.52 14.93 7.04
C ALA A 611 -90.67 14.80 8.31
N LEU A 612 -91.17 15.09 9.52
CA LEU A 612 -92.50 14.96 10.11
C LEU A 612 -92.97 16.24 10.81
#